data_AF-A0A3A8J3Z6-F1
#
_entry.id   AF-A0A3A8J3Z6-F1
#
_cell.length_a   1.000
_cell.length_b   1.000
_cell.length_c   1.000
_cell.angle_alpha   90.00
_cell.angle_beta   90.00
_cell.angle_gamma   90.00
#
_symmetry.space_group_name_H-M   'P 1'
#
loop_
_entity.id
_entity.type
_entity.pdbx_description
1 polymer ?
#
loop_
_entity_poly.entity_id
_entity_poly.type
_entity_poly.pdbx_seq_one_letter_code
_entity_poly.pdbx_strand_id
1 'polypeptide(L)'
;MMRHPFVLAALGLGALFLALHLGGGRESVGVLSGTVVGGPWSMGFGVLYALAWFGAVLAAPVLLLAGLADVLLGRVLRARR
;
A
#
# COMPACT_ATOMS: atom_id res chain seq x y z
N MET A 1 -4.39 23.05 -2.13
CA MET A 1 -4.46 22.03 -1.06
C MET A 1 -4.94 20.73 -1.70
N MET A 2 -4.16 19.66 -1.61
CA MET A 2 -4.39 18.42 -2.37
C MET A 2 -5.75 17.82 -2.02
N ARG A 3 -6.56 17.54 -3.04
CA ARG A 3 -8.01 17.34 -2.87
C ARG A 3 -8.38 16.05 -2.12
N HIS A 4 -7.54 15.01 -2.07
CA HIS A 4 -7.87 13.75 -1.39
C HIS A 4 -6.58 13.01 -0.91
N PRO A 5 -5.98 13.43 0.22
CA PRO A 5 -4.69 12.87 0.67
C PRO A 5 -4.77 11.37 0.94
N PHE A 6 -5.86 10.88 1.52
CA PHE A 6 -6.04 9.45 1.83
C PHE A 6 -6.14 8.57 0.58
N VAL A 7 -6.85 9.05 -0.46
CA VAL A 7 -6.96 8.33 -1.74
C VAL A 7 -5.59 8.22 -2.39
N LEU A 8 -4.81 9.30 -2.42
CA LEU A 8 -3.47 9.29 -3.01
C LEU A 8 -2.51 8.39 -2.23
N ALA A 9 -2.58 8.38 -0.89
CA ALA A 9 -1.81 7.47 -0.07
C ALA A 9 -2.18 5.99 -0.35
N ALA A 10 -3.48 5.67 -0.45
CA ALA A 10 -3.94 4.33 -0.80
C ALA A 10 -3.44 3.88 -2.18
N LEU A 11 -3.57 4.74 -3.20
CA LEU A 11 -3.06 4.46 -4.54
C LEU A 11 -1.54 4.32 -4.56
N GLY A 12 -0.82 5.16 -3.81
CA GLY A 12 0.64 5.09 -3.69
C GLY A 12 1.12 3.79 -3.07
N LEU A 13 0.46 3.32 -1.99
CA LEU A 13 0.77 2.03 -1.36
C LEU A 13 0.50 0.86 -2.33
N GLY A 14 -0.62 0.90 -3.05
CA GLY A 14 -0.94 -0.11 -4.06
C GLY A 14 0.07 -0.14 -5.20
N ALA A 15 0.45 1.03 -5.73
CA ALA A 15 1.44 1.15 -6.80
C ALA A 15 2.84 0.70 -6.36
N LEU A 16 3.27 1.08 -5.15
CA LEU A 16 4.54 0.64 -4.58
C LEU A 16 4.57 -0.88 -4.42
N PHE A 17 3.51 -1.46 -3.83
CA PHE A 17 3.41 -2.91 -3.69
C PHE A 17 3.45 -3.60 -5.05
N LEU A 18 2.68 -3.12 -6.03
CA LEU A 18 2.65 -3.69 -7.37
C LEU A 18 4.03 -3.64 -8.04
N ALA A 19 4.74 -2.51 -7.95
CA ALA A 19 6.08 -2.37 -8.51
C ALA A 19 7.06 -3.37 -7.88
N LEU A 20 7.04 -3.52 -6.55
CA LEU A 20 7.88 -4.48 -5.84
C LEU A 20 7.48 -5.93 -6.16
N HIS A 21 6.18 -6.21 -6.35
CA HIS A 21 5.68 -7.53 -6.69
C HIS A 21 6.14 -7.97 -8.08
N LEU A 22 5.98 -7.09 -9.08
CA LEU A 22 6.45 -7.34 -10.43
C LEU A 22 7.99 -7.41 -10.51
N GLY A 23 8.68 -6.71 -9.60
CA GLY A 23 10.14 -6.80 -9.41
C GLY A 23 10.61 -8.07 -8.69
N GLY A 24 9.74 -9.06 -8.43
CA GLY A 24 10.14 -10.33 -7.83
C GLY A 24 10.21 -10.34 -6.29
N GLY A 25 9.64 -9.34 -5.60
CA GLY A 25 9.71 -9.23 -4.13
C GLY A 25 9.16 -10.45 -3.38
N ARG A 26 8.24 -11.20 -4.00
CA ARG A 26 7.72 -12.47 -3.46
C ARG A 26 8.81 -13.51 -3.21
N GLU A 27 9.80 -13.63 -4.09
CA GLU A 27 10.89 -14.61 -3.94
C GLU A 27 11.78 -14.27 -2.74
N SER A 28 11.96 -12.97 -2.50
CA SER A 28 12.74 -12.48 -1.36
C SER A 28 12.08 -12.75 -0.01
N VAL A 29 10.78 -13.04 0.04
CA VAL A 29 10.11 -13.52 1.27
C VAL A 29 10.56 -14.94 1.63
N GLY A 30 10.90 -15.77 0.64
CA GLY A 30 11.48 -17.10 0.89
C GLY A 30 12.80 -17.03 1.67
N VAL A 31 13.57 -15.96 1.45
CA VAL A 31 14.79 -15.66 2.21
C VAL A 31 14.45 -15.29 3.66
N LEU A 32 13.40 -14.47 3.86
CA LEU A 32 12.95 -14.10 5.21
C LEU A 32 12.42 -15.29 6.01
N SER A 33 11.75 -16.24 5.36
CA SER A 33 11.25 -17.45 6.00
C SER A 33 12.32 -18.54 6.17
N GLY A 34 13.54 -18.33 5.68
CA GLY A 34 14.63 -19.31 5.73
C GLY A 34 14.46 -20.49 4.78
N THR A 35 13.54 -20.40 3.82
CA THR A 35 13.25 -21.46 2.84
C THR A 35 14.08 -21.34 1.56
N VAL A 36 14.70 -20.18 1.34
CA VAL A 36 15.58 -19.89 0.21
C VAL A 36 16.87 -19.25 0.74
N VAL A 37 18.01 -19.68 0.22
CA VAL A 37 19.29 -19.03 0.54
C VAL A 37 19.39 -17.72 -0.22
N GLY A 38 19.66 -16.62 0.49
CA GLY A 38 19.79 -15.30 -0.08
C GLY A 38 20.85 -14.46 0.61
N GLY A 39 21.20 -13.33 0.00
CA GLY A 39 22.13 -12.35 0.57
C GLY A 39 21.44 -11.19 1.30
N PRO A 40 22.22 -10.26 1.88
CA PRO A 40 21.70 -9.11 2.60
C PRO A 40 20.74 -8.24 1.77
N TRP A 41 21.02 -8.07 0.47
CA TRP A 41 20.16 -7.32 -0.44
C TRP A 41 18.79 -7.96 -0.65
N SER A 42 18.73 -9.28 -0.88
CA SER A 42 17.46 -10.00 -0.97
C SER A 42 16.69 -9.96 0.35
N MET A 43 17.39 -9.97 1.48
CA MET A 43 16.75 -9.85 2.80
C MET A 43 16.10 -8.47 2.96
N GLY A 44 16.83 -7.39 2.67
CA GLY A 44 16.29 -6.03 2.70
C GLY A 44 15.12 -5.82 1.74
N PHE A 45 15.22 -6.35 0.51
CA PHE A 45 14.14 -6.29 -0.48
C PHE A 45 12.90 -7.07 -0.02
N GLY A 46 13.08 -8.25 0.58
CA GLY A 46 11.99 -9.02 1.17
C GLY A 46 11.28 -8.27 2.29
N VAL A 47 12.02 -7.57 3.16
CA VAL A 47 11.42 -6.75 4.23
C VAL A 47 10.61 -5.61 3.64
N LEU A 48 11.17 -4.88 2.67
CA LEU A 48 10.47 -3.78 1.99
C LEU A 48 9.20 -4.28 1.30
N TYR A 49 9.28 -5.41 0.61
CA TYR A 49 8.14 -6.04 -0.04
C TYR A 49 7.06 -6.47 0.98
N ALA A 50 7.45 -7.07 2.11
CA ALA A 50 6.52 -7.46 3.16
C ALA A 50 5.81 -6.24 3.75
N LEU A 51 6.53 -5.16 4.06
CA LEU A 51 5.96 -3.91 4.55
C LEU A 51 5.00 -3.28 3.53
N ALA A 52 5.38 -3.25 2.25
CA ALA A 52 4.52 -2.75 1.19
C ALA A 52 3.26 -3.60 1.03
N TRP A 53 3.37 -4.93 1.14
CA TRP A 53 2.23 -5.85 1.13
C TRP A 53 1.28 -5.57 2.29
N PHE A 54 1.79 -5.45 3.53
CA PHE A 54 0.96 -5.08 4.69
C PHE A 54 0.29 -3.72 4.50
N GLY A 55 1.02 -2.72 3.99
CA GLY A 55 0.47 -1.41 3.67
C GLY A 55 -0.65 -1.49 2.63
N ALA A 56 -0.44 -2.24 1.54
CA ALA A 56 -1.42 -2.39 0.47
C ALA A 56 -2.65 -3.22 0.89
N VAL A 57 -2.49 -4.23 1.73
CA VAL A 57 -3.59 -5.13 2.14
C VAL A 57 -4.36 -4.57 3.33
N LEU A 58 -3.69 -3.97 4.31
CA LEU A 58 -4.33 -3.49 5.54
C LEU A 58 -4.64 -2.00 5.49
N ALA A 59 -3.65 -1.16 5.16
CA ALA A 59 -3.82 0.29 5.25
C ALA A 59 -4.54 0.90 4.04
N ALA A 60 -4.19 0.47 2.81
CA ALA A 60 -4.74 1.07 1.59
C ALA A 60 -6.28 0.97 1.50
N PRO A 61 -6.95 -0.15 1.84
CA PRO A 61 -8.41 -0.21 1.84
C PRO A 61 -9.04 0.76 2.84
N VAL A 62 -8.49 0.85 4.05
CA VAL A 62 -8.97 1.78 5.09
C VAL A 62 -8.82 3.23 4.63
N LEU A 63 -7.66 3.58 4.07
CA LEU A 63 -7.39 4.91 3.54
C LEU A 63 -8.30 5.25 2.35
N LEU A 64 -8.56 4.28 1.47
CA LEU A 64 -9.47 4.49 0.34
C LEU A 64 -10.90 4.73 0.82
N LEU A 65 -11.39 3.92 1.77
CA LEU A 65 -12.71 4.10 2.37
C LEU A 65 -12.83 5.44 3.10
N ALA A 66 -11.80 5.84 3.86
CA ALA A 66 -11.76 7.14 4.52
C ALA A 66 -11.84 8.29 3.50
N GLY A 67 -11.05 8.21 2.42
CA GLY A 67 -11.09 9.20 1.36
C GLY A 67 -12.43 9.28 0.62
N LEU A 68 -13.08 8.15 0.38
CA LEU A 68 -14.42 8.11 -0.21
C LEU A 68 -15.49 8.66 0.74
N ALA A 69 -15.41 8.34 2.02
CA ALA A 69 -16.32 8.87 3.04
C ALA A 69 -16.23 10.39 3.13
N ASP A 70 -15.02 10.96 3.13
CA ASP A 70 -14.80 12.41 3.11
C ASP A 70 -15.44 13.09 1.88
N VAL A 71 -15.29 12.48 0.70
CA VAL A 71 -15.90 12.99 -0.54
C VAL A 71 -17.42 12.99 -0.44
N LEU A 72 -18.00 11.87 0.01
CA LEU A 72 -19.45 11.70 0.11
C LEU A 72 -20.04 12.67 1.14
N LEU A 73 -19.42 12.77 2.32
CA LEU A 73 -19.86 13.68 3.37
C LEU A 73 -19.79 15.15 2.90
N GLY A 74 -18.69 15.54 2.25
CA GLY A 74 -18.54 16.88 1.68
C GLY A 74 -19.53 17.19 0.54
N ARG A 75 -20.03 16.18 -0.17
CA ARG A 75 -21.12 16.36 -1.16
C ARG A 75 -22.47 16.54 -0.48
N VAL A 76 -22.78 15.71 0.51
CA VAL A 76 -24.06 15.79 1.27
C VAL A 76 -24.20 17.14 1.97
N LEU A 77 -23.14 17.62 2.63
CA LEU A 77 -23.17 18.91 3.34
C LEU A 77 -23.37 20.09 2.39
N ARG A 78 -22.82 20.03 1.17
CA ARG A 78 -23.03 21.07 0.15
C ARG A 78 -24.42 21.04 -0.46
N ALA A 79 -25.03 19.86 -0.61
CA ALA A 79 -26.39 19.73 -1.13
C ALA A 79 -27.48 20.19 -0.12
N ARG A 80 -27.13 20.29 1.17
CA ARG A 80 -28.03 20.78 2.24
C ARG A 80 -27.95 22.29 2.49
N ARG A 81 -27.00 22.99 1.87
CA ARG A 81 -26.92 24.46 1.88
C ARG A 81 -27.62 25.03 0.67
#